data_AF-A0AAP0P5B5-F1
#
_entry.id   AF-A0AAP0P5B5-F1
#
_cell.length_a   1.000
_cell.length_b   1.000
_cell.length_c   1.000
_cell.angle_alpha   90.00
_cell.angle_beta   90.00
_cell.angle_gamma   90.00
#
_symmetry.space_group_name_H-M   'P 1'
#
loop_
_entity.id
_entity.type
_entity.pdbx_description
1 polymer ?
#
loop_
_entity_poly.entity_id
_entity_poly.type
_entity_poly.pdbx_seq_one_letter_code
_entity_poly.pdbx_strand_id
1 'polypeptide(L)'
;MVLKLLGVSVDEAEEEVNISKGLTVRKCWLKSRWCPKAVSRPTNYRPVECTARAYLLYLLSCTVFADKSGSRVSIALLKLLEDLNDVGKYAWGAAALAYLYRHLGSATILQVSQIAGYLTLLEGWVYDHFKLCFATPNAKYMDYVQPRVCGWIRKHETVMNVDKLGSIRRTLDRLRPSEVIWDPYVNYGENGVVHVMAFYSGTIKYMDVVEPYHLERILRQFGHVQSIPDPLYRPLEAHRGPSANKYSVKYGFQQDN
;
A
#
# COMPACT_ATOMS: atom_id res chain seq x y z
N MET A 1 -23.15 11.97 10.87
CA MET A 1 -22.66 10.72 10.25
C MET A 1 -21.72 11.03 9.07
N VAL A 2 -20.52 10.44 9.03
CA VAL A 2 -19.44 10.73 8.04
C VAL A 2 -19.82 10.41 6.60
N LEU A 3 -20.72 9.43 6.38
CA LEU A 3 -21.17 9.04 5.05
C LEU A 3 -21.91 10.15 4.28
N LYS A 4 -22.42 11.20 4.97
CA LYS A 4 -23.01 12.38 4.31
C LYS A 4 -22.05 13.06 3.33
N LEU A 5 -20.73 12.89 3.52
CA LEU A 5 -19.68 13.40 2.63
C LEU A 5 -19.73 12.76 1.23
N LEU A 6 -20.40 11.61 1.10
CA LEU A 6 -20.64 10.93 -0.18
C LEU A 6 -21.94 11.38 -0.86
N GLY A 7 -22.66 12.35 -0.28
CA GLY A 7 -23.91 12.87 -0.84
C GLY A 7 -25.12 11.94 -0.70
N VAL A 8 -25.07 10.99 0.24
CA VAL A 8 -26.16 10.06 0.54
C VAL A 8 -27.06 10.58 1.67
N SER A 9 -28.33 10.14 1.69
CA SER A 9 -29.26 10.46 2.77
C SER A 9 -28.84 9.77 4.08
N VAL A 10 -29.42 10.22 5.20
CA VAL A 10 -29.17 9.60 6.51
C VAL A 10 -29.64 8.15 6.50
N ASP A 11 -30.87 7.91 6.02
CA ASP A 11 -31.48 6.59 5.96
C ASP A 11 -30.67 5.60 5.11
N GLU A 12 -30.23 6.01 3.91
CA GLU A 12 -29.44 5.14 3.01
C GLU A 12 -28.11 4.71 3.65
N ALA A 13 -27.46 5.64 4.35
CA ALA A 13 -26.18 5.37 4.97
C ALA A 13 -26.32 4.54 6.25
N GLU A 14 -27.36 4.76 7.05
CA GLU A 14 -27.68 3.90 8.20
C GLU A 14 -27.99 2.48 7.75
N GLU A 15 -28.77 2.32 6.68
CA GLU A 15 -29.03 1.03 6.06
C GLU A 15 -27.73 0.33 5.64
N GLU A 16 -26.85 1.00 4.91
CA GLU A 16 -25.59 0.41 4.44
C GLU A 16 -24.65 0.02 5.59
N VAL A 17 -24.55 0.87 6.63
CA VAL A 17 -23.76 0.59 7.84
C VAL A 17 -24.33 -0.60 8.62
N ASN A 18 -25.66 -0.69 8.71
CA ASN A 18 -26.34 -1.80 9.37
C ASN A 18 -26.13 -3.12 8.60
N ILE A 19 -26.22 -3.10 7.27
CA ILE A 19 -25.93 -4.27 6.41
C ILE A 19 -24.46 -4.69 6.55
N SER A 20 -23.54 -3.72 6.59
CA SER A 20 -22.10 -3.98 6.63
C SER A 20 -21.59 -4.35 8.02
N LYS A 21 -22.39 -4.13 9.07
CA LYS A 21 -22.10 -4.42 10.49
C LYS A 21 -20.81 -3.76 10.98
N GLY A 22 -20.83 -2.43 11.08
CA GLY A 22 -19.75 -1.64 11.69
C GLY A 22 -19.31 -0.45 10.84
N LEU A 23 -18.08 0.04 11.06
CA LEU A 23 -17.51 1.19 10.34
C LEU A 23 -17.01 0.83 8.93
N THR A 24 -17.79 0.06 8.17
CA THR A 24 -17.47 -0.35 6.81
C THR A 24 -18.68 -0.23 5.89
N VAL A 25 -18.43 -0.18 4.58
CA VAL A 25 -19.46 -0.24 3.53
C VAL A 25 -19.07 -1.26 2.47
N ARG A 26 -20.03 -1.77 1.70
CA ARG A 26 -19.76 -2.71 0.60
C ARG A 26 -19.08 -1.99 -0.57
N LYS A 27 -18.08 -2.65 -1.19
CA LYS A 27 -17.37 -2.16 -2.38
C LYS A 27 -18.31 -1.88 -3.55
N CYS A 28 -19.29 -2.76 -3.78
CA CYS A 28 -20.27 -2.59 -4.85
C CYS A 28 -21.17 -1.38 -4.63
N TRP A 29 -21.62 -1.17 -3.39
CA TRP A 29 -22.41 0.01 -3.01
C TRP A 29 -21.59 1.28 -3.20
N LEU A 30 -20.36 1.31 -2.70
CA LEU A 30 -19.46 2.45 -2.85
C LEU A 30 -19.18 2.75 -4.34
N LYS A 31 -18.92 1.71 -5.16
CA LYS A 31 -18.73 1.84 -6.61
C LYS A 31 -19.92 2.46 -7.34
N SER A 32 -21.14 2.18 -6.91
CA SER A 32 -22.35 2.78 -7.47
C SER A 32 -22.42 4.31 -7.31
N ARG A 33 -21.58 4.91 -6.43
CA ARG A 33 -21.62 6.34 -6.11
C ARG A 33 -20.83 7.22 -7.08
N TRP A 34 -19.77 6.72 -7.72
CA TRP A 34 -19.05 7.46 -8.76
C TRP A 34 -19.17 6.85 -10.16
N CYS A 35 -19.67 5.62 -10.29
CA CYS A 35 -20.01 5.13 -11.62
C CYS A 35 -21.06 6.06 -12.24
N PRO A 36 -20.90 6.47 -13.51
CA PRO A 36 -21.76 7.50 -14.09
C PRO A 36 -23.22 7.05 -14.07
N LYS A 37 -24.02 7.66 -13.21
CA LYS A 37 -25.43 7.90 -13.54
C LYS A 37 -25.40 9.08 -14.51
N ALA A 38 -26.24 9.13 -15.54
CA ALA A 38 -26.24 10.26 -16.49
C ALA A 38 -26.35 11.59 -15.71
N VAL A 39 -25.22 12.29 -15.53
CA VAL A 39 -25.19 13.55 -14.78
C VAL A 39 -25.35 14.65 -15.80
N SER A 40 -26.50 15.31 -15.79
CA SER A 40 -26.69 16.63 -16.39
C SER A 40 -25.60 17.56 -15.87
N ARG A 41 -25.04 18.43 -16.72
CA ARG A 41 -23.96 19.38 -16.37
C ARG A 41 -24.16 19.93 -14.93
N PRO A 42 -23.24 19.67 -13.99
CA PRO A 42 -23.49 19.95 -12.58
C PRO A 42 -23.71 21.44 -12.36
N THR A 43 -24.78 21.79 -11.64
CA THR A 43 -25.15 23.17 -11.32
C THR A 43 -24.31 23.78 -10.20
N ASN A 44 -23.57 22.95 -9.44
CA ASN A 44 -22.61 23.37 -8.41
C ASN A 44 -21.54 22.27 -8.16
N TYR A 45 -20.53 22.58 -7.32
CA TYR A 45 -19.38 21.69 -7.07
C TYR A 45 -19.67 20.51 -6.13
N ARG A 46 -20.74 20.55 -5.32
CA ARG A 46 -20.98 19.56 -4.26
C ARG A 46 -21.15 18.12 -4.78
N PRO A 47 -21.92 17.84 -5.84
CA PRO A 47 -21.99 16.50 -6.44
C PRO A 47 -20.64 16.00 -6.96
N VAL A 48 -19.81 16.90 -7.50
CA VAL A 48 -18.48 16.59 -8.01
C VAL A 48 -17.56 16.18 -6.87
N GLU A 49 -17.56 16.92 -5.75
CA GLU A 49 -16.76 16.56 -4.59
C GLU A 49 -17.22 15.25 -3.94
N CYS A 50 -18.53 15.02 -3.80
CA CYS A 50 -19.06 13.75 -3.29
C CYS A 50 -18.59 12.56 -4.15
N THR A 51 -18.65 12.74 -5.48
CA THR A 51 -18.18 11.75 -6.45
C THR A 51 -16.67 11.51 -6.31
N ALA A 52 -15.88 12.58 -6.19
CA ALA A 52 -14.44 12.51 -5.99
C ALA A 52 -14.07 11.80 -4.67
N ARG A 53 -14.72 12.14 -3.55
CA ARG A 53 -14.52 11.47 -2.25
C ARG A 53 -14.84 9.98 -2.34
N ALA A 54 -15.94 9.62 -2.99
CA ALA A 54 -16.30 8.23 -3.17
C ALA A 54 -15.23 7.48 -4.00
N TYR A 55 -14.81 8.05 -5.14
CA TYR A 55 -13.78 7.46 -6.01
C TYR A 55 -12.44 7.30 -5.28
N LEU A 56 -11.97 8.35 -4.60
CA LEU A 56 -10.73 8.32 -3.82
C LEU A 56 -10.80 7.30 -2.68
N LEU A 57 -11.92 7.26 -1.94
CA LEU A 57 -12.11 6.27 -0.88
C LEU A 57 -11.96 4.85 -1.41
N TYR A 58 -12.56 4.55 -2.57
CA TYR A 58 -12.45 3.24 -3.18
C TYR A 58 -11.07 2.94 -3.70
N LEU A 59 -10.42 3.90 -4.37
CA LEU A 59 -9.07 3.74 -4.86
C LEU A 59 -8.14 3.41 -3.68
N LEU A 60 -8.08 4.28 -2.68
CA LEU A 60 -7.23 4.10 -1.49
C LEU A 60 -7.53 2.78 -0.79
N SER A 61 -8.80 2.40 -0.61
CA SER A 61 -9.16 1.18 0.13
C SER A 61 -8.99 -0.10 -0.68
N CYS A 62 -9.04 -0.05 -2.00
CA CYS A 62 -8.92 -1.25 -2.83
C CYS A 62 -7.50 -1.48 -3.35
N THR A 63 -6.64 -0.46 -3.38
CA THR A 63 -5.28 -0.58 -3.91
C THR A 63 -4.21 -0.34 -2.85
N VAL A 64 -4.23 0.81 -2.18
CA VAL A 64 -3.17 1.25 -1.27
C VAL A 64 -3.29 0.59 0.11
N PHE A 65 -4.50 0.64 0.68
CA PHE A 65 -4.85 0.10 2.00
C PHE A 65 -5.76 -1.10 1.88
N ALA A 66 -5.55 -1.90 0.83
CA ALA A 66 -6.31 -3.12 0.58
C ALA A 66 -6.25 -4.05 1.80
N ASP A 67 -7.41 -4.38 2.36
CA ASP A 67 -7.53 -5.35 3.44
C ASP A 67 -7.80 -6.77 2.90
N LYS A 68 -7.97 -7.72 3.82
CA LYS A 68 -8.35 -9.10 3.49
C LYS A 68 -9.86 -9.26 3.26
N SER A 69 -10.66 -8.22 3.52
CA SER A 69 -12.12 -8.33 3.54
C SER A 69 -12.72 -8.56 2.16
N GLY A 70 -11.99 -8.31 1.07
CA GLY A 70 -12.38 -8.62 -0.31
C GLY A 70 -13.55 -7.79 -0.86
N SER A 71 -14.60 -7.55 -0.07
CA SER A 71 -15.89 -6.98 -0.46
C SER A 71 -16.30 -5.73 0.33
N ARG A 72 -15.56 -5.35 1.38
CA ARG A 72 -15.86 -4.17 2.22
C ARG A 72 -14.75 -3.14 2.19
N VAL A 73 -15.09 -1.92 2.58
CA VAL A 73 -14.21 -0.75 2.67
C VAL A 73 -14.45 -0.05 4.00
N SER A 74 -13.37 0.25 4.73
CA SER A 74 -13.45 1.04 5.95
C SER A 74 -13.80 2.49 5.64
N ILE A 75 -14.76 3.05 6.40
CA ILE A 75 -15.14 4.46 6.27
C ILE A 75 -14.17 5.40 7.01
N ALA A 76 -13.18 4.86 7.74
CA ALA A 76 -12.21 5.67 8.49
C ALA A 76 -11.41 6.62 7.59
N LEU A 77 -11.06 6.17 6.38
CA LEU A 77 -10.36 6.96 5.38
C LEU A 77 -11.18 8.16 4.88
N LEU A 78 -12.51 8.12 4.97
CA LEU A 78 -13.36 9.21 4.51
C LEU A 78 -13.15 10.50 5.31
N LYS A 79 -12.69 10.41 6.57
CA LYS A 79 -12.29 11.58 7.36
C LYS A 79 -11.08 12.30 6.75
N LEU A 80 -10.12 11.57 6.18
CA LEU A 80 -8.98 12.16 5.47
C LEU A 80 -9.37 12.75 4.11
N LEU A 81 -10.57 12.47 3.62
CA LEU A 81 -11.09 12.98 2.36
C LEU A 81 -12.16 14.07 2.56
N GLU A 82 -12.33 14.57 3.80
CA GLU A 82 -13.32 15.60 4.10
C GLU A 82 -13.01 16.89 3.34
N ASP A 83 -11.80 17.42 3.47
CA ASP A 83 -11.29 18.50 2.62
C ASP A 83 -10.41 17.93 1.50
N LEU A 84 -10.91 18.02 0.26
CA LEU A 84 -10.21 17.55 -0.92
C LEU A 84 -8.92 18.37 -1.21
N ASN A 85 -8.83 19.60 -0.70
CA ASN A 85 -7.64 20.45 -0.87
C ASN A 85 -6.46 19.97 0.00
N ASP A 86 -6.75 19.25 1.09
CA ASP A 86 -5.73 18.71 2.00
C ASP A 86 -5.27 17.31 1.59
N VAL A 87 -6.03 16.60 0.75
CA VAL A 87 -5.72 15.23 0.33
C VAL A 87 -4.30 15.14 -0.25
N GLY A 88 -3.88 16.11 -1.06
CA GLY A 88 -2.53 16.11 -1.65
C GLY A 88 -1.39 16.35 -0.65
N LYS A 89 -1.69 16.84 0.56
CA LYS A 89 -0.69 17.23 1.57
C LYS A 89 -0.30 16.07 2.50
N TYR A 90 -1.09 15.00 2.55
CA TYR A 90 -0.79 13.85 3.40
C TYR A 90 0.37 13.02 2.86
N ALA A 91 1.15 12.45 3.77
CA ALA A 91 2.24 11.53 3.44
C ALA A 91 1.73 10.13 3.04
N TRP A 92 0.94 10.03 1.97
CA TRP A 92 0.32 8.78 1.52
C TRP A 92 1.32 7.66 1.27
N GLY A 93 2.51 7.98 0.76
CA GLY A 93 3.58 6.99 0.55
C GLY A 93 4.06 6.37 1.86
N ALA A 94 4.35 7.19 2.87
CA ALA A 94 4.75 6.72 4.20
C ALA A 94 3.63 5.92 4.88
N ALA A 95 2.38 6.38 4.77
CA ALA A 95 1.22 5.66 5.28
C ALA A 95 1.04 4.30 4.60
N ALA A 96 1.18 4.24 3.27
CA ALA A 96 1.10 2.99 2.50
C ALA A 96 2.19 2.00 2.92
N LEU A 97 3.42 2.48 3.13
CA LEU A 97 4.53 1.66 3.63
C LEU A 97 4.28 1.15 5.05
N ALA A 98 3.82 2.00 5.97
CA ALA A 98 3.50 1.59 7.33
C ALA A 98 2.43 0.47 7.35
N TYR A 99 1.38 0.64 6.55
CA TYR A 99 0.33 -0.36 6.43
C TYR A 99 0.84 -1.65 5.79
N LEU A 100 1.65 -1.56 4.74
CA LEU A 100 2.27 -2.72 4.08
C LEU A 100 3.20 -3.49 5.03
N TYR A 101 4.08 -2.80 5.76
CA TYR A 101 5.02 -3.42 6.71
C TYR A 101 4.29 -4.20 7.80
N ARG A 102 3.22 -3.62 8.36
CA ARG A 102 2.35 -4.31 9.32
C ARG A 102 1.80 -5.64 8.78
N HIS A 103 1.34 -5.63 7.52
CA HIS A 103 0.79 -6.82 6.88
C HIS A 103 1.85 -7.82 6.45
N LEU A 104 3.04 -7.38 6.05
CA LEU A 104 4.20 -8.25 5.79
C LEU A 104 4.63 -8.97 7.07
N GLY A 105 4.70 -8.26 8.20
CA GLY A 105 4.97 -8.88 9.51
C GLY A 105 3.94 -9.96 9.84
N SER A 106 2.65 -9.67 9.62
CA SER A 106 1.57 -10.64 9.83
C SER A 106 1.62 -11.83 8.88
N ALA A 107 2.08 -11.62 7.64
CA ALA A 107 2.20 -12.67 6.62
C ALA A 107 3.29 -13.71 6.93
N THR A 108 4.23 -13.41 7.83
CA THR A 108 5.24 -14.37 8.28
C THR A 108 4.69 -15.48 9.20
N ILE A 109 3.44 -15.34 9.66
CA ILE A 109 2.78 -16.33 10.52
C ILE A 109 2.30 -17.50 9.68
N LEU A 110 2.64 -18.72 10.10
CA LEU A 110 2.37 -19.97 9.37
C LEU A 110 0.90 -20.14 8.94
N GLN A 111 -0.05 -19.71 9.77
CA GLN A 111 -1.49 -19.84 9.51
C GLN A 111 -2.05 -18.78 8.54
N VAL A 112 -1.23 -17.83 8.09
CA VAL A 112 -1.67 -16.72 7.23
C VAL A 112 -1.44 -17.06 5.76
N SER A 113 -2.53 -17.14 5.00
CA SER A 113 -2.51 -17.45 3.56
C SER A 113 -2.70 -16.23 2.65
N GLN A 114 -2.95 -15.04 3.23
CA GLN A 114 -3.23 -13.81 2.51
C GLN A 114 -2.46 -12.62 3.10
N ILE A 115 -1.95 -11.78 2.20
CA ILE A 115 -1.25 -10.53 2.51
C ILE A 115 -2.15 -9.37 2.08
N ALA A 116 -2.14 -8.30 2.88
CA ALA A 116 -2.87 -7.06 2.63
C ALA A 116 -1.88 -5.88 2.49
N GLY A 117 -2.39 -4.70 2.19
CA GLY A 117 -1.61 -3.49 1.89
C GLY A 117 -1.33 -3.31 0.40
N TYR A 118 -0.38 -2.44 0.08
CA TYR A 118 -0.15 -2.00 -1.30
C TYR A 118 0.66 -3.03 -2.10
N LEU A 119 0.04 -4.15 -2.48
CA LEU A 119 0.74 -5.28 -3.11
C LEU A 119 1.34 -4.94 -4.47
N THR A 120 0.73 -4.04 -5.25
CA THR A 120 1.32 -3.57 -6.52
C THR A 120 2.65 -2.86 -6.32
N LEU A 121 2.82 -2.14 -5.20
CA LEU A 121 4.10 -1.53 -4.83
C LEU A 121 5.14 -2.61 -4.53
N LEU A 122 4.76 -3.64 -3.78
CA LEU A 122 5.64 -4.78 -3.47
C LEU A 122 6.03 -5.57 -4.72
N GLU A 123 5.07 -5.85 -5.61
CA GLU A 123 5.32 -6.52 -6.89
C GLU A 123 6.27 -5.71 -7.77
N GLY A 124 6.04 -4.40 -7.92
CA GLY A 124 6.93 -3.50 -8.65
C GLY A 124 8.35 -3.52 -8.07
N TRP A 125 8.48 -3.39 -6.75
CA TRP A 125 9.77 -3.47 -6.07
C TRP A 125 10.49 -4.80 -6.34
N VAL A 126 9.77 -5.93 -6.29
CA VAL A 126 10.32 -7.26 -6.61
C VAL A 126 10.82 -7.32 -8.06
N TYR A 127 10.06 -6.82 -9.02
CA TYR A 127 10.44 -6.85 -10.44
C TYR A 127 11.68 -6.00 -10.73
N ASP A 128 11.78 -4.85 -10.06
CA ASP A 128 12.90 -3.94 -10.24
C ASP A 128 14.22 -4.47 -9.67
N HIS A 129 14.17 -5.24 -8.58
CA HIS A 129 15.38 -5.72 -7.88
C HIS A 129 15.79 -7.13 -8.27
N PHE A 130 14.84 -8.00 -8.61
CA PHE A 130 15.11 -9.40 -8.87
C PHE A 130 14.87 -9.73 -10.34
N LYS A 131 15.93 -10.12 -11.06
CA LYS A 131 15.87 -10.64 -12.44
C LYS A 131 15.23 -12.04 -12.54
N LEU A 132 14.52 -12.45 -11.50
CA LEU A 132 13.79 -13.71 -11.45
C LEU A 132 12.67 -13.68 -12.49
N CYS A 133 12.28 -14.85 -12.99
CA CYS A 133 11.31 -15.00 -14.09
C CYS A 133 9.86 -14.57 -13.75
N PHE A 134 9.66 -13.61 -12.83
CA PHE A 134 8.36 -13.15 -12.36
C PHE A 134 7.64 -12.23 -13.37
N ALA A 135 8.39 -11.43 -14.14
CA ALA A 135 7.84 -10.49 -15.12
C ALA A 135 8.76 -10.36 -16.34
N THR A 136 8.25 -9.81 -17.44
CA THR A 136 9.06 -9.41 -18.61
C THR A 136 9.05 -7.89 -18.74
N PRO A 137 10.17 -7.27 -19.16
CA PRO A 137 10.18 -5.85 -19.49
C PRO A 137 9.11 -5.49 -20.52
N ASN A 138 8.40 -4.39 -20.30
CA ASN A 138 7.42 -3.85 -21.23
C ASN A 138 8.13 -2.96 -22.26
N ALA A 139 8.28 -3.45 -23.49
CA ALA A 139 8.94 -2.69 -24.58
C ALA A 139 8.22 -1.38 -24.95
N LYS A 140 6.95 -1.20 -24.55
CA LYS A 140 6.17 0.01 -24.80
C LYS A 140 6.17 0.98 -23.61
N TYR A 141 6.89 0.66 -22.54
CA TYR A 141 6.97 1.52 -21.37
C TYR A 141 7.68 2.83 -21.72
N MET A 142 7.03 3.93 -21.40
CA MET A 142 7.60 5.27 -21.56
C MET A 142 8.01 5.77 -20.18
N ASP A 143 9.32 5.83 -19.98
CA ASP A 143 9.88 6.31 -18.73
C ASP A 143 9.48 7.77 -18.46
N TYR A 144 9.38 8.15 -17.19
CA TYR A 144 8.89 9.47 -16.72
C TYR A 144 7.43 9.84 -17.06
N VAL A 145 6.75 9.07 -17.93
CA VAL A 145 5.34 9.31 -18.30
C VAL A 145 4.40 8.37 -17.55
N GLN A 146 4.83 7.13 -17.33
CA GLN A 146 4.00 6.09 -16.74
C GLN A 146 4.50 5.70 -15.35
N PRO A 147 3.62 5.21 -14.45
CA PRO A 147 4.05 4.60 -13.21
C PRO A 147 5.04 3.45 -13.47
N ARG A 148 6.10 3.37 -12.67
CA ARG A 148 7.21 2.42 -12.88
C ARG A 148 6.79 0.97 -13.01
N VAL A 149 5.77 0.54 -12.27
CA VAL A 149 5.24 -0.83 -12.35
C VAL A 149 4.74 -1.18 -13.76
N CYS A 150 4.36 -0.19 -14.58
CA CYS A 150 3.99 -0.38 -15.99
C CYS A 150 5.18 -0.74 -16.88
N GLY A 151 6.42 -0.59 -16.40
CA GLY A 151 7.64 -1.10 -17.00
C GLY A 151 7.71 -2.62 -17.08
N TRP A 152 6.79 -3.31 -16.39
CA TRP A 152 6.77 -4.75 -16.28
C TRP A 152 5.44 -5.33 -16.77
N ILE A 153 5.54 -6.38 -17.59
CA ILE A 153 4.40 -7.20 -18.00
C ILE A 153 4.39 -8.43 -17.10
N ARG A 154 3.30 -8.60 -16.35
CA ARG A 154 3.08 -9.78 -15.52
C ARG A 154 2.98 -11.01 -16.43
N LYS A 155 3.79 -12.03 -16.17
CA LYS A 155 3.59 -13.34 -16.79
C LYS A 155 2.33 -13.96 -16.18
N HIS A 156 1.26 -14.05 -16.94
CA HIS A 156 0.10 -14.87 -16.57
C HIS A 156 0.51 -16.35 -16.66
N GLU A 157 1.07 -16.91 -15.59
CA GLU A 157 1.18 -18.38 -15.47
C GLU A 157 -0.15 -18.91 -14.92
N THR A 158 -0.73 -19.89 -15.63
CA THR A 158 -2.11 -20.33 -15.45
C THR A 158 -2.33 -21.16 -14.17
N VAL A 159 -1.28 -21.73 -13.57
CA VAL A 159 -1.37 -22.49 -12.31
C VAL A 159 -0.06 -22.42 -11.52
N MET A 160 -0.10 -21.78 -10.34
CA MET A 160 0.95 -21.93 -9.33
C MET A 160 0.77 -23.28 -8.63
N ASN A 161 1.64 -24.25 -8.90
CA ASN A 161 1.66 -25.53 -8.19
C ASN A 161 2.74 -25.57 -7.09
N VAL A 162 2.70 -26.60 -6.24
CA VAL A 162 3.61 -26.75 -5.09
C VAL A 162 5.08 -26.83 -5.54
N ASP A 163 5.36 -27.51 -6.66
CA ASP A 163 6.72 -27.66 -7.17
C ASP A 163 7.31 -26.34 -7.66
N LYS A 164 6.52 -25.53 -8.36
CA LYS A 164 6.91 -24.20 -8.82
C LYS A 164 7.15 -23.27 -7.63
N LEU A 165 6.27 -23.29 -6.63
CA LEU A 165 6.48 -22.54 -5.39
C LEU A 165 7.77 -22.97 -4.68
N GLY A 166 8.04 -24.28 -4.59
CA GLY A 166 9.27 -24.82 -4.05
C GLY A 166 10.50 -24.41 -4.86
N SER A 167 10.38 -24.32 -6.19
CA SER A 167 11.45 -23.84 -7.07
C SER A 167 11.76 -22.36 -6.85
N ILE A 168 10.73 -21.52 -6.74
CA ILE A 168 10.88 -20.09 -6.45
C ILE A 168 11.57 -19.90 -5.09
N ARG A 169 11.11 -20.62 -4.05
CA ARG A 169 11.75 -20.58 -2.72
C ARG A 169 13.23 -20.95 -2.77
N ARG A 170 13.56 -22.09 -3.41
CA ARG A 170 14.97 -22.50 -3.60
C ARG A 170 15.80 -21.47 -4.34
N THR A 171 15.20 -20.76 -5.29
CA THR A 171 15.90 -19.73 -6.05
C THR A 171 16.16 -18.50 -5.18
N LEU A 172 15.19 -18.09 -4.38
CA LEU A 172 15.37 -17.01 -3.40
C LEU A 172 16.41 -17.38 -2.33
N ASP A 173 16.39 -18.61 -1.82
CA ASP A 173 17.34 -19.09 -0.80
C ASP A 173 18.79 -19.14 -1.32
N ARG A 174 18.97 -19.27 -2.63
CA ARG A 174 20.29 -19.33 -3.30
C ARG A 174 20.71 -18.02 -3.95
N LEU A 175 19.92 -16.97 -3.79
CA LEU A 175 20.14 -15.70 -4.46
C LEU A 175 21.44 -15.06 -4.01
N ARG A 176 22.34 -14.77 -4.97
CA ARG A 176 23.62 -14.11 -4.68
C ARG A 176 23.50 -12.60 -4.79
N PRO A 177 24.34 -11.83 -4.07
CA PRO A 177 24.33 -10.37 -4.17
C PRO A 177 24.52 -9.82 -5.60
N SER A 178 25.24 -10.54 -6.47
CA SER A 178 25.44 -10.16 -7.87
C SER A 178 24.20 -10.33 -8.75
N GLU A 179 23.19 -11.07 -8.28
CA GLU A 179 21.94 -11.35 -9.00
C GLU A 179 20.83 -10.36 -8.63
N VAL A 180 21.10 -9.49 -7.65
CA VAL A 180 20.22 -8.41 -7.20
C VAL A 180 20.63 -7.11 -7.88
N ILE A 181 19.66 -6.42 -8.49
CA ILE A 181 19.82 -5.03 -8.89
C ILE A 181 19.60 -4.21 -7.63
N TRP A 182 20.68 -3.69 -7.06
CA TRP A 182 20.62 -2.95 -5.79
C TRP A 182 20.00 -1.59 -6.01
N ASP A 183 20.55 -0.78 -6.90
CA ASP A 183 20.02 0.54 -7.23
C ASP A 183 19.40 0.52 -8.63
N PRO A 184 18.10 0.20 -8.75
CA PRO A 184 17.44 0.22 -10.04
C PRO A 184 17.06 1.66 -10.45
N TYR A 185 17.35 2.67 -9.61
CA TYR A 185 16.99 4.08 -9.80
C TYR A 185 18.15 4.96 -10.29
N VAL A 186 19.34 4.38 -10.49
CA VAL A 186 20.57 5.10 -10.84
C VAL A 186 20.42 6.12 -11.98
N ASN A 187 19.64 5.79 -13.02
CA ASN A 187 19.45 6.64 -14.20
C ASN A 187 18.42 7.78 -13.99
N TYR A 188 17.75 7.81 -12.84
CA TYR A 188 16.85 8.90 -12.45
C TYR A 188 17.59 10.01 -11.69
N GLY A 189 18.89 9.82 -11.44
CA GLY A 189 19.76 10.71 -10.67
C GLY A 189 20.33 11.93 -11.41
N GLU A 190 20.24 12.02 -12.74
CA GLU A 190 20.76 13.20 -13.47
C GLU A 190 19.81 14.42 -13.38
N ASN A 191 18.52 14.20 -13.08
CA ASN A 191 17.56 15.25 -12.66
C ASN A 191 17.20 15.17 -11.16
N GLY A 192 17.84 14.25 -10.41
CA GLY A 192 18.26 14.47 -9.03
C GLY A 192 17.20 14.59 -7.94
N VAL A 193 16.09 13.85 -7.96
CA VAL A 193 15.25 13.71 -6.76
C VAL A 193 14.93 12.23 -6.49
N VAL A 194 15.92 11.46 -6.07
CA VAL A 194 15.62 10.48 -5.03
C VAL A 194 15.16 11.33 -3.85
N HIS A 195 13.85 11.34 -3.58
CA HIS A 195 13.25 12.26 -2.63
C HIS A 195 14.03 12.23 -1.33
N VAL A 196 14.52 13.37 -0.86
CA VAL A 196 15.15 13.53 0.48
C VAL A 196 14.29 12.88 1.57
N MET A 197 12.98 12.81 1.35
CA MET A 197 12.03 12.12 2.21
C MET A 197 12.23 10.60 2.33
N ALA A 198 12.79 9.94 1.32
CA ALA A 198 13.20 8.53 1.40
C ALA A 198 14.42 8.36 2.33
N PHE A 199 15.20 9.42 2.57
CA PHE A 199 16.34 9.39 3.49
C PHE A 199 15.96 9.57 4.97
N TYR A 200 14.68 9.45 5.29
CA TYR A 200 14.20 9.42 6.67
C TYR A 200 14.61 8.10 7.35
N SER A 201 15.00 8.14 8.62
CA SER A 201 15.06 6.98 9.51
C SER A 201 14.25 7.33 10.76
N GLY A 202 13.32 6.48 11.16
CA GLY A 202 12.41 6.79 12.26
C GLY A 202 11.13 5.98 12.17
N THR A 203 10.00 6.55 12.58
CA THR A 203 8.71 5.84 12.53
C THR A 203 7.75 6.47 11.53
N ILE A 204 7.14 5.64 10.70
CA ILE A 204 6.09 6.01 9.75
C ILE A 204 4.73 5.53 10.25
N LYS A 205 3.66 6.21 9.84
CA LYS A 205 2.33 6.02 10.44
C LYS A 205 1.20 5.97 9.42
N TYR A 206 0.28 5.04 9.63
CA TYR A 206 -1.04 5.00 9.02
C TYR A 206 -2.09 4.84 10.12
N MET A 207 -2.93 5.85 10.36
CA MET A 207 -3.93 5.83 11.42
C MET A 207 -3.34 5.44 12.78
N ASP A 208 -3.66 4.26 13.32
CA ASP A 208 -3.15 3.70 14.57
C ASP A 208 -1.93 2.78 14.37
N VAL A 209 -1.59 2.44 13.12
CA VAL A 209 -0.44 1.63 12.75
C VAL A 209 0.80 2.50 12.70
N VAL A 210 1.79 2.19 13.54
CA VAL A 210 3.13 2.79 13.53
C VAL A 210 4.13 1.68 13.22
N GLU A 211 5.03 1.92 12.27
CA GLU A 211 6.10 0.99 11.89
C GLU A 211 7.44 1.72 11.78
N PRO A 212 8.55 1.07 12.15
CA PRO A 212 9.88 1.61 11.93
C PRO A 212 10.21 1.62 10.43
N TYR A 213 10.85 2.70 9.99
CA TYR A 213 11.45 2.84 8.67
C TYR A 213 12.96 3.02 8.86
N HIS A 214 13.71 2.02 8.40
CA HIS A 214 15.14 1.86 8.66
C HIS A 214 15.94 2.04 7.37
N LEU A 215 16.10 3.27 6.90
CA LEU A 215 16.90 3.56 5.70
C LEU A 215 18.33 3.03 5.85
N GLU A 216 18.92 3.17 7.04
CA GLU A 216 20.30 2.81 7.33
C GLU A 216 20.59 1.32 7.09
N ARG A 217 19.56 0.51 6.84
CA ARG A 217 19.67 -0.94 6.55
C ARG A 217 19.51 -1.29 5.07
N ILE A 218 19.13 -0.32 4.24
CA ILE A 218 18.83 -0.49 2.82
C ILE A 218 19.57 0.52 1.94
N LEU A 219 20.69 1.08 2.41
CA LEU A 219 21.47 2.12 1.72
C LEU A 219 21.93 1.70 0.32
N ARG A 220 22.20 0.41 0.11
CA ARG A 220 22.53 -0.15 -1.22
C ARG A 220 21.41 0.06 -2.25
N GLN A 221 20.15 0.18 -1.81
CA GLN A 221 19.03 0.43 -2.72
C GLN A 221 19.04 1.82 -3.35
N PHE A 222 19.87 2.70 -2.79
CA PHE A 222 20.01 4.09 -3.20
C PHE A 222 21.45 4.38 -3.67
N GLY A 223 22.21 3.36 -4.07
CA GLY A 223 23.57 3.51 -4.57
C GLY A 223 24.62 3.81 -3.50
N HIS A 224 24.27 3.73 -2.21
CA HIS A 224 25.17 4.01 -1.11
C HIS A 224 25.84 2.76 -0.52
N VAL A 225 26.98 2.96 0.13
CA VAL A 225 27.69 1.91 0.88
C VAL A 225 26.88 1.56 2.12
N GLN A 226 26.64 0.27 2.33
CA GLN A 226 25.96 -0.25 3.52
C GLN A 226 26.95 -0.35 4.69
N SER A 227 26.83 0.55 5.65
CA SER A 227 27.49 0.45 6.96
C SER A 227 26.77 -0.55 7.87
N ILE A 228 27.38 -0.87 9.02
CA ILE A 228 26.71 -1.66 10.06
C ILE A 228 25.66 -0.75 10.73
N PRO A 229 24.36 -1.10 10.65
CA PRO A 229 23.29 -0.27 11.18
C PRO A 229 23.14 -0.41 12.70
N ASP A 230 22.62 0.64 13.35
CA ASP A 230 22.22 0.62 14.76
C ASP A 230 21.14 -0.44 15.05
N PRO A 231 21.01 -0.93 16.29
CA PRO A 231 20.00 -1.92 16.66
C PRO A 231 18.56 -1.52 16.26
N LEU A 232 17.74 -2.51 15.92
CA LEU A 232 16.32 -2.30 15.56
C LEU A 232 15.57 -1.60 16.70
N TYR A 233 14.59 -0.76 16.34
CA TYR A 233 13.70 -0.16 17.32
C TYR A 233 12.94 -1.24 18.08
N ARG A 234 12.91 -1.12 19.41
CA ARG A 234 12.18 -2.07 20.25
C ARG A 234 10.68 -1.71 20.22
N PRO A 235 9.81 -2.68 19.93
CA PRO A 235 8.38 -2.46 20.09
C PRO A 235 8.05 -2.24 21.57
N LEU A 236 7.09 -1.36 21.83
CA LEU A 236 6.47 -1.16 23.15
C LEU A 236 5.72 -2.41 23.61
N GLU A 237 5.08 -3.09 22.65
CA GLU A 237 4.37 -4.34 22.85
C GLU A 237 4.60 -5.23 21.64
N ALA A 238 4.94 -6.50 21.86
CA ALA A 238 5.05 -7.48 20.78
C ALA A 238 4.51 -8.84 21.25
N HIS A 239 3.43 -9.28 20.63
CA HIS A 239 2.87 -10.60 20.76
C HIS A 239 2.73 -11.23 19.37
N ARG A 240 3.38 -12.38 19.18
CA ARG A 240 3.29 -13.19 17.95
C ARG A 240 2.61 -14.50 18.30
N GLY A 241 1.27 -14.48 18.39
CA GLY A 241 0.50 -15.70 18.57
C GLY A 241 0.43 -16.56 17.29
N PRO A 242 -0.19 -17.74 17.36
CA PRO A 242 -0.22 -18.70 16.24
C PRO A 242 -1.07 -18.24 15.04
N SER A 243 -1.93 -17.24 15.23
CA SER A 243 -2.87 -16.73 14.21
C SER A 243 -2.72 -15.22 14.01
N ALA A 244 -3.15 -14.72 12.85
CA ALA A 244 -3.07 -13.29 12.50
C ALA A 244 -3.72 -12.38 13.55
N ASN A 245 -4.85 -12.80 14.13
CA ASN A 245 -5.58 -12.01 15.12
C ASN A 245 -4.85 -11.93 16.47
N LYS A 246 -3.84 -12.76 16.68
CA LYS A 246 -2.93 -12.73 17.84
C LYS A 246 -1.57 -12.12 17.48
N TYR A 247 -1.44 -11.50 16.30
CA TYR A 247 -0.30 -10.67 15.98
C TYR A 247 -0.56 -9.24 16.44
N SER A 248 0.14 -8.81 17.47
CA SER A 248 0.12 -7.44 17.96
C SER A 248 1.56 -6.96 18.06
N VAL A 249 1.90 -5.91 17.33
CA VAL A 249 3.17 -5.20 17.52
C VAL A 249 2.82 -3.73 17.64
N LYS A 250 3.38 -3.02 18.62
CA LYS A 250 3.17 -1.59 18.78
C LYS A 250 4.51 -0.90 18.91
N TYR A 251 4.75 0.08 18.05
CA TYR A 251 5.89 0.98 18.16
C TYR A 251 5.38 2.33 18.65
N GLY A 252 6.20 3.02 19.44
CA GLY A 252 5.95 4.42 19.79
C GLY A 252 6.23 5.30 18.57
N PHE A 253 5.42 6.32 18.36
CA PHE A 253 5.74 7.32 17.34
C PHE A 253 6.85 8.23 17.90
N GLN A 254 8.04 8.14 17.34
CA GLN A 254 9.16 9.00 17.70
C GLN A 254 9.07 10.26 16.82
N GLN A 255 8.68 11.38 17.42
CA GLN A 255 8.98 12.68 16.84
C GLN A 255 10.41 13.00 17.23
N ASP A 256 11.30 13.11 16.26
CA ASP A 256 12.62 13.67 16.49
C ASP A 256 12.43 15.08 17.08
N ASN A 257 12.99 15.33 18.26
CA ASN A 257 13.01 16.64 18.91
C ASN A 257 13.92 17.60 18.14
#